data_AF-A0A3C1FHN5-F1
#
_entry.id   AF-A0A3C1FHN5-F1
#
_cell.length_a   1.000
_cell.length_b   1.000
_cell.length_c   1.000
_cell.angle_alpha   90.00
_cell.angle_beta   90.00
_cell.angle_gamma   90.00
#
_symmetry.space_group_name_H-M   'P 1'
#
loop_
_entity.id
_entity.type
_entity.pdbx_description
1 polymer ?
#
loop_
_entity_poly.entity_id
_entity_poly.type
_entity_poly.pdbx_seq_one_letter_code
_entity_poly.pdbx_strand_id
1 'polypeptide(L)'
;MLPRSSQDGYSRKMSSAPASADAQGQALGWRIPRKALALSVIATLVLGIPAVAGFAISGVTGVIGVFFGALVALRPALGMRPLSALGLSIPGALTAAVAVTVTDQPVAAASFVALCCLLVAPANGISDGLLAAIPSVAAVLVATTTTVSPAAMIGWMLVGSLVAITLGHWLGPLPMSPGIDSARSWRHAAVMALAVGAVTYVVLAWHIPHGYWVALTLTVVLRPVGDGTRDKAWARVLGTIGGATAAVVVAPWLPPWAIYTLVTCCVLLAVGYAITKDYARQIAFVTPPLVLLDASPETTGLERIGTTIAGALLAAVIALALTWWENRDTAPKLSPDS
;
A
#
# COMPACT_ATOMS: atom_id res chain seq x y z
N MET A 1 -7.45 -61.28 -41.57
CA MET A 1 -6.15 -60.56 -41.61
C MET A 1 -6.43 -59.07 -41.60
N LEU A 2 -5.56 -58.32 -40.93
CA LEU A 2 -5.58 -56.89 -40.55
C LEU A 2 -6.05 -56.60 -39.10
N PRO A 3 -5.31 -55.73 -38.36
CA PRO A 3 -4.97 -55.98 -36.96
C PRO A 3 -5.61 -55.01 -35.96
N ARG A 4 -5.85 -55.48 -34.74
CA ARG A 4 -6.15 -54.68 -33.54
C ARG A 4 -4.84 -54.31 -32.82
N SER A 5 -4.48 -53.03 -32.78
CA SER A 5 -3.54 -52.38 -31.83
C SER A 5 -3.43 -50.91 -32.26
N SER A 6 -3.72 -49.88 -31.45
CA SER A 6 -2.84 -49.43 -30.36
C SER A 6 -3.45 -48.24 -29.55
N GLN A 7 -4.51 -48.46 -28.75
CA GLN A 7 -5.03 -47.41 -27.84
C GLN A 7 -4.55 -47.52 -26.37
N ASP A 8 -3.55 -48.36 -26.08
CA ASP A 8 -3.06 -48.55 -24.70
C ASP A 8 -1.80 -47.72 -24.34
N GLY A 9 -1.51 -46.68 -25.10
CA GLY A 9 -0.29 -45.86 -24.92
C GLY A 9 -0.45 -44.54 -24.15
N TYR A 10 -1.69 -44.04 -23.96
CA TYR A 10 -1.89 -42.66 -23.49
C TYR A 10 -2.37 -42.51 -22.04
N SER A 11 -2.89 -43.58 -21.42
CA SER A 11 -3.47 -43.51 -20.07
C SER A 11 -2.51 -43.82 -18.91
N ARG A 12 -1.19 -43.84 -19.13
CA ARG A 12 -0.21 -44.15 -18.06
C ARG A 12 0.89 -43.10 -17.87
N LYS A 13 0.60 -41.83 -18.16
CA LYS A 13 1.45 -40.66 -17.84
C LYS A 13 0.72 -39.54 -17.07
N MET A 14 -0.29 -39.90 -16.28
CA MET A 14 -0.88 -39.02 -15.25
C MET A 14 -0.78 -39.70 -13.89
N SER A 15 0.45 -39.91 -13.40
CA SER A 15 0.71 -40.16 -11.98
C SER A 15 2.19 -39.88 -11.70
N SER A 16 2.50 -38.59 -11.52
CA SER A 16 3.62 -38.05 -10.75
C SER A 16 3.84 -36.58 -11.13
N ALA A 17 2.85 -35.72 -10.88
CA ALA A 17 3.15 -34.30 -10.73
C ALA A 17 3.76 -34.12 -9.33
N PRO A 18 4.94 -33.51 -9.17
CA PRO A 18 5.50 -33.29 -7.84
C PRO A 18 4.63 -32.25 -7.12
N ALA A 19 3.84 -32.73 -6.16
CA ALA A 19 3.22 -31.93 -5.12
C ALA A 19 4.33 -31.37 -4.21
N SER A 20 5.05 -30.31 -4.63
CA SER A 20 6.12 -29.75 -3.78
C SER A 20 6.61 -28.33 -4.12
N ALA A 21 5.72 -27.41 -4.50
CA ALA A 21 6.08 -25.98 -4.55
C ALA A 21 5.09 -25.10 -3.76
N ASP A 22 3.78 -25.32 -3.95
CA ASP A 22 2.76 -24.47 -3.31
C ASP A 22 2.51 -24.80 -1.83
N ALA A 23 2.86 -26.01 -1.40
CA ALA A 23 2.74 -26.43 0.00
C ALA A 23 3.88 -25.93 0.91
N GLN A 24 4.97 -25.40 0.35
CA GLN A 24 6.11 -24.92 1.15
C GLN A 24 5.90 -23.50 1.73
N GLY A 25 4.90 -22.75 1.23
CA GLY A 25 4.60 -21.40 1.73
C GLY A 25 3.83 -21.36 3.05
N GLN A 26 3.18 -22.45 3.46
CA GLN A 26 2.28 -22.47 4.62
C GLN A 26 2.94 -22.91 5.94
N ALA A 27 4.19 -23.41 5.91
CA ALA A 27 4.88 -23.95 7.10
C ALA A 27 5.90 -23.00 7.75
N LEU A 28 6.07 -21.78 7.24
CA LEU A 28 6.89 -20.76 7.91
C LEU A 28 6.01 -19.99 8.90
N GLY A 29 6.11 -20.39 10.18
CA GLY A 29 5.63 -19.60 11.31
C GLY A 29 6.14 -18.15 11.24
N TRP A 30 5.73 -17.29 12.17
CA TRP A 30 6.00 -15.83 12.19
C TRP A 30 7.50 -15.41 12.26
N ARG A 31 8.43 -16.35 12.01
CA ARG A 31 9.87 -16.20 12.13
C ARG A 31 10.46 -15.78 10.78
N ILE A 32 10.95 -14.55 10.72
CA ILE A 32 11.77 -14.06 9.61
C ILE A 32 13.13 -14.78 9.66
N PRO A 33 13.64 -15.34 8.53
CA PRO A 33 14.96 -15.97 8.48
C PRO A 33 16.06 -15.02 8.97
N ARG A 34 17.06 -15.52 9.72
CA ARG A 34 18.12 -14.68 10.32
C ARG A 34 18.82 -13.75 9.33
N LYS A 35 19.08 -14.22 8.10
CA LYS A 35 19.68 -13.40 7.03
C LYS A 35 18.74 -12.27 6.60
N ALA A 36 17.45 -12.54 6.42
CA ALA A 36 16.46 -11.54 6.05
C ALA A 36 16.26 -10.51 7.17
N LEU A 37 16.30 -10.94 8.44
CA LEU A 37 16.24 -10.05 9.59
C LEU A 37 17.49 -9.15 9.69
N ALA A 38 18.69 -9.69 9.46
CA ALA A 38 19.91 -8.88 9.44
C ALA A 38 19.88 -7.84 8.31
N LEU A 39 19.44 -8.24 7.11
CA LEU A 39 19.26 -7.33 5.98
C LEU A 39 18.20 -6.25 6.27
N SER A 40 17.09 -6.60 6.93
CA SER A 40 16.05 -5.63 7.28
C SER A 40 16.53 -4.62 8.33
N VAL A 41 17.34 -5.05 9.30
CA VAL A 41 18.01 -4.14 10.25
C VAL A 41 18.89 -3.15 9.50
N ILE A 42 19.77 -3.63 8.62
CA ILE A 42 20.68 -2.77 7.84
C ILE A 42 19.88 -1.79 6.98
N ALA A 43 18.89 -2.27 6.24
CA ALA A 43 18.03 -1.44 5.39
C ALA A 43 17.27 -0.38 6.19
N THR A 44 16.77 -0.72 7.39
CA THR A 44 16.08 0.23 8.28
C THR A 44 17.04 1.29 8.81
N LEU A 45 18.27 0.91 9.19
CA LEU A 45 19.29 1.86 9.62
C LEU A 45 19.67 2.81 8.48
N VAL A 46 19.84 2.29 7.26
CA VAL A 46 20.13 3.10 6.06
C VAL A 46 18.99 4.06 5.72
N LEU A 47 17.73 3.64 5.87
CA LEU A 47 16.55 4.53 5.74
C LEU A 47 16.44 5.55 6.88
N GLY A 48 16.95 5.22 8.08
CA GLY A 48 16.91 6.09 9.25
C GLY A 48 17.86 7.28 9.16
N ILE A 49 19.04 7.12 8.55
CA ILE A 49 20.03 8.20 8.36
C ILE A 49 19.43 9.45 7.69
N PRO A 50 18.80 9.37 6.50
CA PRO A 50 18.19 10.54 5.86
C PRO A 50 16.99 11.08 6.64
N ALA A 51 16.25 10.24 7.37
CA ALA A 51 15.14 10.71 8.20
C ALA A 51 15.63 11.57 9.38
N VAL A 52 16.72 11.16 10.04
CA VAL A 52 17.36 11.95 11.12
C VAL A 52 17.97 13.23 10.57
N ALA A 53 18.65 13.17 9.42
CA ALA A 53 19.16 14.37 8.74
C ALA A 53 18.03 15.33 8.34
N GLY A 54 16.92 14.77 7.83
CA GLY A 54 15.71 15.52 7.49
C GLY A 54 15.09 16.21 8.69
N PHE A 55 15.04 15.52 9.83
CA PHE A 55 14.60 16.12 11.08
C PHE A 55 15.50 17.28 11.52
N ALA A 56 16.82 17.11 11.45
CA ALA A 56 17.78 18.14 11.85
C ALA A 56 17.72 19.40 10.97
N ILE A 57 17.43 19.25 9.67
CA ILE A 57 17.46 20.35 8.69
C ILE A 57 16.08 20.99 8.48
N SER A 58 15.01 20.20 8.49
CA SER A 58 13.66 20.63 8.11
C SER A 58 12.57 20.22 9.11
N GLY A 59 12.95 19.72 10.28
CA GLY A 59 12.02 19.24 11.30
C GLY A 59 11.19 18.06 10.80
N VAL A 60 9.93 18.00 11.25
CA VAL A 60 9.00 16.90 10.93
C VAL A 60 8.78 16.74 9.42
N THR A 61 8.84 17.83 8.64
CA THR A 61 8.79 17.80 7.16
C THR A 61 9.80 16.83 6.56
N GLY A 62 11.04 16.82 7.07
CA GLY A 62 12.09 15.97 6.54
C GLY A 62 11.83 14.48 6.81
N VAL A 63 11.30 14.16 8.00
CA VAL A 63 10.93 12.80 8.36
C VAL A 63 9.77 12.30 7.49
N ILE A 64 8.70 13.10 7.38
CA ILE A 64 7.52 12.79 6.56
C ILE A 64 7.91 12.61 5.09
N GLY A 65 8.74 13.52 4.56
CA GLY A 65 9.21 13.45 3.18
C GLY A 65 10.01 12.17 2.91
N VAL A 66 11.00 11.85 3.75
CA VAL A 66 11.80 10.62 3.58
C VAL A 66 10.91 9.38 3.65
N PHE A 67 9.99 9.32 4.62
CA PHE A 67 9.08 8.18 4.79
C PHE A 67 8.16 8.00 3.57
N PHE A 68 7.47 9.04 3.11
CA PHE A 68 6.58 8.93 1.96
C PHE A 68 7.33 8.71 0.64
N GLY A 69 8.53 9.27 0.51
CA GLY A 69 9.42 8.98 -0.61
C GLY A 69 9.79 7.50 -0.68
N ALA A 70 10.23 6.93 0.44
CA ALA A 70 10.53 5.50 0.52
C ALA A 70 9.30 4.63 0.25
N LEU A 71 8.11 5.03 0.75
CA LEU A 71 6.85 4.31 0.54
C LEU A 71 6.44 4.29 -0.94
N VAL A 72 6.55 5.41 -1.66
CA VAL A 72 6.27 5.50 -3.10
C VAL A 72 7.24 4.64 -3.90
N ALA A 73 8.53 4.74 -3.58
CA ALA A 73 9.57 4.02 -4.31
C ALA A 73 9.63 2.52 -4.00
N LEU A 74 9.03 2.06 -2.88
CA LEU A 74 9.17 0.69 -2.40
C LEU A 74 8.86 -0.38 -3.45
N ARG A 75 7.74 -0.25 -4.17
CA ARG A 75 7.34 -1.22 -5.20
C ARG A 75 8.23 -1.13 -6.45
N PRO A 76 8.41 0.04 -7.08
CA PRO A 76 9.33 0.18 -8.21
C PRO A 76 10.78 -0.24 -7.90
N ALA A 77 11.29 0.08 -6.70
CA ALA A 77 12.64 -0.24 -6.25
C ALA A 77 12.93 -1.73 -6.21
N LEU A 78 11.91 -2.54 -5.88
CA LEU A 78 12.02 -3.98 -5.79
C LEU A 78 11.76 -4.69 -7.12
N GLY A 79 11.15 -4.04 -8.12
CA GLY A 79 10.70 -4.74 -9.33
C GLY A 79 11.26 -4.22 -10.65
N MET A 80 11.88 -3.04 -10.66
CA MET A 80 12.28 -2.34 -11.88
C MET A 80 13.74 -1.93 -11.87
N ARG A 81 14.24 -1.50 -13.04
CA ARG A 81 15.57 -0.89 -13.14
C ARG A 81 15.61 0.43 -12.34
N PRO A 82 16.73 0.77 -11.69
CA PRO A 82 16.82 1.98 -10.85
C PRO A 82 16.37 3.27 -11.53
N LEU A 83 16.71 3.47 -12.80
CA LEU A 83 16.30 4.65 -13.57
C LEU A 83 14.78 4.71 -13.78
N SER A 84 14.14 3.58 -14.07
CA SER A 84 12.68 3.51 -14.22
C SER A 84 11.97 3.72 -12.88
N ALA A 85 12.52 3.15 -11.80
CA ALA A 85 12.00 3.36 -10.45
C ALA A 85 12.11 4.83 -10.03
N LEU A 86 13.21 5.50 -10.36
CA LEU A 86 13.39 6.93 -10.10
C LEU A 86 12.38 7.76 -10.89
N GLY A 87 12.19 7.47 -12.17
CA GLY A 87 11.18 8.14 -13.01
C GLY A 87 9.76 8.02 -12.44
N LEU A 88 9.40 6.85 -11.91
CA LEU A 88 8.10 6.62 -11.26
C LEU A 88 7.97 7.24 -9.86
N SER A 89 9.09 7.63 -9.24
CA SER A 89 9.08 8.30 -7.93
C SER A 89 8.78 9.80 -8.05
N ILE A 90 9.07 10.41 -9.21
CA ILE A 90 8.82 11.84 -9.47
C ILE A 90 7.33 12.21 -9.32
N PRO A 91 6.37 11.48 -9.92
CA PRO A 91 4.94 11.74 -9.69
C PRO A 91 4.54 11.72 -8.21
N GLY A 92 5.14 10.84 -7.41
CA GLY A 92 4.88 10.80 -5.97
C GLY A 92 5.40 12.04 -5.24
N ALA A 93 6.61 12.50 -5.55
CA ALA A 93 7.16 13.73 -4.98
C ALA A 93 6.36 14.98 -5.40
N LEU A 94 5.97 15.07 -6.67
CA LEU A 94 5.08 16.13 -7.17
C LEU A 94 3.72 16.07 -6.49
N THR A 95 3.21 14.86 -6.22
CA THR A 95 1.92 14.68 -5.55
C THR A 95 1.91 15.36 -4.19
N ALA A 96 2.99 15.19 -3.44
CA ALA A 96 3.12 15.80 -2.13
C ALA A 96 3.22 17.33 -2.17
N ALA A 97 3.93 17.88 -3.15
CA ALA A 97 3.97 19.33 -3.34
C ALA A 97 2.58 19.92 -3.61
N VAL A 98 1.83 19.31 -4.54
CA VAL A 98 0.48 19.77 -4.85
C VAL A 98 -0.45 19.60 -3.64
N ALA A 99 -0.39 18.44 -2.96
CA ALA A 99 -1.22 18.17 -1.78
C ALA A 99 -1.07 19.24 -0.69
N VAL A 100 0.16 19.64 -0.40
CA VAL A 100 0.46 20.69 0.59
C VAL A 100 -0.05 22.08 0.13
N THR A 101 -0.06 22.36 -1.18
CA THR A 101 -0.58 23.65 -1.69
C THR A 101 -2.10 23.76 -1.74
N VAL A 102 -2.81 22.63 -1.83
CA VAL A 102 -4.28 22.59 -1.86
C VAL A 102 -4.87 22.28 -0.48
N THR A 103 -4.04 22.27 0.56
CA THR A 103 -4.47 22.19 1.95
C THR A 103 -5.44 23.34 2.24
N ASP A 104 -6.48 23.08 3.02
CA ASP A 104 -7.60 24.01 3.33
C ASP A 104 -8.53 24.36 2.14
N GLN A 105 -8.40 23.70 0.99
CA GLN A 105 -9.31 23.87 -0.14
C GLN A 105 -10.06 22.56 -0.43
N PRO A 106 -11.22 22.31 0.19
CA PRO A 106 -11.89 21.00 0.15
C PRO A 106 -12.14 20.47 -1.27
N VAL A 107 -12.57 21.34 -2.19
CA VAL A 107 -12.85 20.98 -3.58
C VAL A 107 -11.56 20.66 -4.34
N ALA A 108 -10.51 21.48 -4.19
CA ALA A 108 -9.24 21.29 -4.87
C ALA A 108 -8.52 20.03 -4.35
N ALA A 109 -8.48 19.85 -3.03
CA ALA A 109 -7.94 18.66 -2.38
C ALA A 109 -8.66 17.38 -2.81
N ALA A 110 -10.00 17.36 -2.75
CA ALA A 110 -10.79 16.20 -3.17
C ALA A 110 -10.58 15.84 -4.65
N SER A 111 -10.59 16.86 -5.52
CA SER A 111 -10.34 16.68 -6.95
C SER A 111 -8.93 16.14 -7.20
N PHE A 112 -7.94 16.67 -6.49
CA PHE A 112 -6.56 16.24 -6.60
C PHE A 112 -6.34 14.79 -6.12
N VAL A 113 -6.94 14.41 -5.00
CA VAL A 113 -6.89 13.02 -4.49
C VAL A 113 -7.62 12.06 -5.45
N ALA A 114 -8.75 12.47 -6.02
CA ALA A 114 -9.45 11.68 -7.03
C ALA A 114 -8.59 11.48 -8.29
N LEU A 115 -7.91 12.53 -8.77
CA LEU A 115 -6.95 12.43 -9.88
C LEU A 115 -5.81 11.45 -9.55
N CYS A 116 -5.26 11.51 -8.34
CA CYS A 116 -4.25 10.58 -7.87
C CYS A 116 -4.73 9.12 -7.90
N CYS A 117 -5.99 8.85 -7.55
CA CYS A 117 -6.59 7.53 -7.65
C CYS A 117 -6.70 7.06 -9.12
N LEU A 118 -7.10 7.94 -10.04
CA LEU A 118 -7.18 7.63 -11.47
C LEU A 118 -5.80 7.34 -12.10
N LEU A 119 -4.75 8.05 -11.67
CA LEU A 119 -3.39 7.84 -12.15
C LEU A 119 -2.85 6.42 -11.88
N VAL A 120 -3.43 5.69 -10.91
CA VAL A 120 -3.02 4.31 -10.62
C VAL A 120 -3.50 3.34 -11.71
N ALA A 121 -4.57 3.66 -12.46
CA ALA A 121 -5.15 2.78 -13.47
C ALA A 121 -4.15 2.32 -14.55
N PRO A 122 -3.44 3.21 -15.26
CA PRO A 122 -2.45 2.78 -16.25
C PRO A 122 -1.27 2.03 -15.61
N ALA A 123 -0.87 2.39 -14.39
CA ALA A 123 0.25 1.73 -13.70
C ALA A 123 -0.07 0.29 -13.31
N ASN A 124 -1.30 0.02 -12.88
CA ASN A 124 -1.76 -1.35 -12.57
C ASN A 124 -1.83 -2.25 -13.81
N GLY A 125 -1.96 -1.68 -15.01
CA GLY A 125 -1.85 -2.43 -16.27
C GLY A 125 -0.43 -2.96 -16.53
N ILE A 126 0.59 -2.35 -15.92
CA ILE A 126 2.00 -2.79 -16.02
C ILE A 126 2.28 -3.82 -14.92
N SER A 127 1.95 -3.50 -13.67
CA SER A 127 2.14 -4.36 -12.51
C SER A 127 1.20 -3.95 -11.39
N ASP A 128 0.69 -4.96 -10.68
CA ASP A 128 -0.17 -4.73 -9.51
C ASP A 128 0.51 -3.82 -8.48
N GLY A 129 -0.18 -2.72 -8.14
CA GLY A 129 0.16 -1.87 -7.02
C GLY A 129 1.40 -0.99 -7.22
N LEU A 130 1.86 -0.81 -8.47
CA LEU A 130 3.08 -0.09 -8.82
C LEU A 130 3.11 1.36 -8.30
N LEU A 131 1.96 2.07 -8.35
CA LEU A 131 1.82 3.45 -7.86
C LEU A 131 0.77 3.58 -6.73
N ALA A 132 0.44 2.48 -6.05
CA ALA A 132 -0.64 2.47 -5.05
C ALA A 132 -0.39 3.37 -3.81
N ALA A 133 0.85 3.79 -3.58
CA ALA A 133 1.18 4.72 -2.51
C ALA A 133 0.74 6.16 -2.81
N ILE A 134 0.64 6.56 -4.10
CA ILE A 134 0.37 7.95 -4.50
C ILE A 134 -0.96 8.46 -3.92
N PRO A 135 -2.10 7.76 -4.05
CA PRO A 135 -3.35 8.22 -3.43
C PRO A 135 -3.28 8.34 -1.91
N SER A 136 -2.53 7.45 -1.26
CA SER A 136 -2.37 7.47 0.21
C SER A 136 -1.56 8.68 0.65
N VAL A 137 -0.47 8.99 -0.06
CA VAL A 137 0.32 10.21 0.14
C VAL A 137 -0.55 11.45 -0.05
N ALA A 138 -1.32 11.51 -1.13
CA ALA A 138 -2.22 12.62 -1.42
C ALA A 138 -3.26 12.81 -0.30
N ALA A 139 -3.96 11.73 0.09
CA ALA A 139 -5.03 11.75 1.09
C ALA A 139 -4.55 12.20 2.47
N VAL A 140 -3.33 11.81 2.87
CA VAL A 140 -2.73 12.28 4.13
C VAL A 140 -2.29 13.73 4.00
N LEU A 141 -1.55 14.06 2.93
CA LEU A 141 -0.87 15.34 2.86
C LEU A 141 -1.82 16.53 2.69
N VAL A 142 -2.95 16.36 1.99
CA VAL A 142 -3.99 17.42 1.87
C VAL A 142 -4.67 17.77 3.20
N ALA A 143 -4.55 16.90 4.19
CA ALA A 143 -5.16 17.08 5.50
C ALA A 143 -4.15 17.45 6.60
N THR A 144 -2.86 17.52 6.27
CA THR A 144 -1.82 17.93 7.22
C THR A 144 -1.89 19.43 7.43
N THR A 145 -2.09 19.86 8.68
CA THR A 145 -2.19 21.28 9.05
C THR A 145 -0.85 21.99 9.24
N THR A 146 0.27 21.25 9.17
CA THR A 146 1.61 21.84 9.24
C THR A 146 1.92 22.63 7.97
N THR A 147 2.38 23.88 8.14
CA THR A 147 2.91 24.71 7.04
C THR A 147 4.23 24.12 6.53
N VAL A 148 4.13 23.15 5.64
CA VAL A 148 5.28 22.49 5.02
C VAL A 148 5.67 23.25 3.76
N SER A 149 6.96 23.48 3.53
CA SER A 149 7.39 24.05 2.23
C SER A 149 7.31 22.97 1.14
N PRO A 150 6.57 23.21 0.03
CA PRO A 150 6.43 22.21 -1.04
C PRO A 150 7.78 21.77 -1.62
N ALA A 151 8.74 22.69 -1.71
CA ALA A 151 10.09 22.41 -2.19
C ALA A 151 10.87 21.46 -1.27
N ALA A 152 10.80 21.65 0.05
CA ALA A 152 11.46 20.74 0.99
C ALA A 152 10.82 19.36 0.97
N MET A 153 9.48 19.29 0.83
CA MET A 153 8.78 18.01 0.71
C MET A 153 9.24 17.23 -0.53
N ILE A 154 9.34 17.88 -1.71
CA ILE A 154 9.90 17.25 -2.91
C ILE A 154 11.32 16.75 -2.63
N GLY A 155 12.19 17.60 -2.08
CA GLY A 155 13.57 17.25 -1.79
C GLY A 155 13.70 16.01 -0.91
N TRP A 156 13.01 15.99 0.22
CA TRP A 156 13.06 14.88 1.16
C TRP A 156 12.41 13.60 0.64
N MET A 157 11.34 13.72 -0.16
CA MET A 157 10.75 12.56 -0.84
C MET A 157 11.67 11.95 -1.89
N LEU A 158 12.39 12.77 -2.66
CA LEU A 158 13.36 12.28 -3.62
C LEU A 158 14.54 11.60 -2.91
N VAL A 159 15.00 12.14 -1.77
CA VAL A 159 16.02 11.50 -0.92
C VAL A 159 15.53 10.13 -0.42
N GLY A 160 14.33 10.06 0.15
CA GLY A 160 13.74 8.79 0.61
C GLY A 160 13.56 7.77 -0.52
N SER A 161 13.13 8.24 -1.69
CA SER A 161 12.98 7.41 -2.90
C SER A 161 14.31 6.86 -3.37
N LEU A 162 15.35 7.71 -3.45
CA LEU A 162 16.69 7.33 -3.87
C LEU A 162 17.26 6.23 -2.96
N VAL A 163 17.12 6.41 -1.64
CA VAL A 163 17.58 5.44 -0.65
C VAL A 163 16.81 4.12 -0.75
N ALA A 164 15.50 4.16 -0.95
CA ALA A 164 14.71 2.95 -1.18
C ALA A 164 15.10 2.22 -2.48
N ILE A 165 15.38 2.96 -3.56
CA ILE A 165 15.81 2.41 -4.85
C ILE A 165 17.19 1.77 -4.75
N THR A 166 18.15 2.42 -4.10
CA THR A 166 19.49 1.85 -3.92
C THR A 166 19.45 0.59 -3.07
N LEU A 167 18.65 0.59 -2.00
CA LEU A 167 18.40 -0.59 -1.18
C LEU A 167 17.70 -1.71 -1.97
N GLY A 168 16.66 -1.39 -2.74
CA GLY A 168 15.94 -2.37 -3.56
C GLY A 168 16.84 -3.01 -4.62
N HIS A 169 17.70 -2.20 -5.26
CA HIS A 169 18.71 -2.70 -6.20
C HIS A 169 19.72 -3.63 -5.51
N TRP A 170 20.16 -3.28 -4.31
CA TRP A 170 21.09 -4.09 -3.52
C TRP A 170 20.50 -5.41 -3.02
N LEU A 171 19.22 -5.41 -2.64
CA LEU A 171 18.48 -6.60 -2.22
C LEU A 171 18.14 -7.55 -3.38
N GLY A 172 18.19 -7.04 -4.62
CA GLY A 172 17.91 -7.78 -5.83
C GLY A 172 16.42 -7.73 -6.23
N PRO A 173 16.12 -7.79 -7.55
CA PRO A 173 14.76 -7.63 -8.03
C PRO A 173 13.88 -8.81 -7.61
N LEU A 174 12.69 -8.48 -7.12
CA LEU A 174 11.60 -9.39 -6.85
C LEU A 174 10.75 -9.58 -8.12
N PRO A 175 10.17 -10.79 -8.33
CA PRO A 175 9.19 -10.99 -9.38
C PRO A 175 8.03 -10.02 -9.22
N MET A 176 7.74 -9.27 -10.28
CA MET A 176 6.59 -8.39 -10.35
C MET A 176 5.33 -9.24 -10.56
N SER A 177 4.25 -8.89 -9.85
CA SER A 177 2.95 -9.48 -10.13
C SER A 177 2.46 -9.02 -11.50
N PRO A 178 1.83 -9.90 -12.29
CA PRO A 178 1.26 -9.51 -13.58
C PRO A 178 0.34 -8.28 -13.45
N GLY A 179 0.32 -7.47 -14.51
CA GLY A 179 -0.62 -6.37 -14.63
C GLY A 179 -2.07 -6.87 -14.67
N ILE A 180 -2.98 -5.99 -14.30
CA ILE A 180 -4.43 -6.24 -14.28
C ILE A 180 -5.02 -5.80 -15.61
N ASP A 181 -6.07 -6.48 -16.08
CA ASP A 181 -6.83 -6.06 -17.25
C ASP A 181 -7.21 -4.56 -17.18
N SER A 182 -7.06 -3.87 -18.31
CA SER A 182 -7.24 -2.41 -18.39
C SER A 182 -8.65 -1.99 -17.96
N ALA A 183 -9.69 -2.71 -18.39
CA ALA A 183 -11.07 -2.36 -18.04
C ALA A 183 -11.31 -2.53 -16.53
N ARG A 184 -10.83 -3.62 -15.93
CA ARG A 184 -10.88 -3.84 -14.48
C ARG A 184 -10.12 -2.77 -13.71
N SER A 185 -8.91 -2.42 -14.17
CA SER A 185 -8.07 -1.39 -13.55
C SER A 185 -8.74 -0.01 -13.54
N TRP A 186 -9.30 0.43 -14.68
CA TRP A 186 -9.99 1.71 -14.79
C TRP A 186 -11.27 1.77 -13.97
N ARG A 187 -12.08 0.70 -13.97
CA ARG A 187 -13.29 0.62 -13.13
C ARG A 187 -12.95 0.77 -11.65
N HIS A 188 -11.96 0.01 -11.20
CA HIS A 188 -11.50 0.07 -9.83
C HIS A 188 -10.98 1.47 -9.46
N ALA A 189 -10.13 2.06 -10.31
CA ALA A 189 -9.60 3.41 -10.09
C ALA A 189 -10.70 4.48 -10.08
N ALA A 190 -11.75 4.36 -10.90
CA ALA A 190 -12.89 5.27 -10.91
C ALA A 190 -13.70 5.19 -9.61
N VAL A 191 -14.00 3.98 -9.12
CA VAL A 191 -14.69 3.80 -7.84
C VAL A 191 -13.83 4.32 -6.68
N MET A 192 -12.54 4.05 -6.70
CA MET A 192 -11.59 4.57 -5.73
C MET A 192 -11.55 6.11 -5.75
N ALA A 193 -11.49 6.72 -6.93
CA ALA A 193 -11.48 8.17 -7.10
C ALA A 193 -12.76 8.82 -6.55
N LEU A 194 -13.93 8.24 -6.83
CA LEU A 194 -15.20 8.71 -6.29
C LEU A 194 -15.27 8.56 -4.77
N ALA A 195 -14.93 7.39 -4.23
CA ALA A 195 -15.03 7.12 -2.80
C ALA A 195 -14.04 7.96 -1.98
N VAL A 196 -12.76 7.93 -2.35
CA VAL A 196 -11.71 8.65 -1.62
C VAL A 196 -11.87 10.16 -1.82
N GLY A 197 -12.23 10.62 -3.03
CA GLY A 197 -12.48 12.03 -3.31
C GLY A 197 -13.67 12.57 -2.51
N ALA A 198 -14.80 11.85 -2.49
CA ALA A 198 -15.98 12.26 -1.73
C ALA A 198 -15.71 12.31 -0.22
N VAL A 199 -15.02 11.30 0.33
CA VAL A 199 -14.63 11.30 1.74
C VAL A 199 -13.68 12.46 2.05
N THR A 200 -12.68 12.69 1.20
CA THR A 200 -11.75 13.82 1.37
C THR A 200 -12.50 15.15 1.38
N TYR A 201 -13.45 15.36 0.47
CA TYR A 201 -14.28 16.57 0.42
C TYR A 201 -15.06 16.74 1.72
N VAL A 202 -15.78 15.71 2.15
CA VAL A 202 -16.62 15.72 3.37
C VAL A 202 -15.79 16.04 4.61
N VAL A 203 -14.65 15.37 4.76
CA VAL A 203 -13.74 15.54 5.89
C VAL A 203 -13.23 16.97 5.98
N LEU A 204 -12.78 17.53 4.86
CA LEU A 204 -12.21 18.89 4.83
C LEU A 204 -13.31 19.95 4.94
N ALA A 205 -14.45 19.79 4.26
CA ALA A 205 -15.55 20.75 4.27
C ALA A 205 -16.18 20.89 5.66
N TRP A 206 -16.32 19.79 6.40
CA TRP A 206 -16.89 19.79 7.75
C TRP A 206 -15.83 19.82 8.86
N HIS A 207 -14.55 20.00 8.50
CA HIS A 207 -13.44 20.03 9.46
C HIS A 207 -13.47 18.86 10.43
N ILE A 208 -13.80 17.66 9.92
CA ILE A 208 -13.91 16.45 10.75
C ILE A 208 -12.53 16.19 11.35
N PRO A 209 -12.37 16.27 12.69
CA PRO A 209 -11.09 16.00 13.31
C PRO A 209 -10.63 14.61 12.93
N HIS A 210 -9.40 14.50 12.42
CA HIS A 210 -8.81 13.19 12.08
C HIS A 210 -9.62 12.43 11.01
N GLY A 211 -10.46 13.10 10.22
CA GLY A 211 -11.30 12.45 9.22
C GLY A 211 -10.50 11.88 8.03
N TYR A 212 -9.29 12.39 7.77
CA TYR A 212 -8.43 11.89 6.69
C TYR A 212 -8.02 10.43 6.88
N TRP A 213 -8.13 9.91 8.11
CA TRP A 213 -7.99 8.49 8.40
C TRP A 213 -8.97 7.62 7.62
N VAL A 214 -10.18 8.11 7.37
CA VAL A 214 -11.17 7.44 6.53
C VAL A 214 -10.66 7.34 5.09
N ALA A 215 -10.15 8.46 4.55
CA ALA A 215 -9.60 8.53 3.19
C ALA A 215 -8.36 7.64 3.01
N LEU A 216 -7.41 7.69 3.95
CA LEU A 216 -6.21 6.84 3.94
C LEU A 216 -6.58 5.35 4.06
N THR A 217 -7.56 5.01 4.90
CA THR A 217 -7.98 3.61 5.04
C THR A 217 -8.59 3.09 3.74
N LEU A 218 -9.39 3.90 3.06
CA LEU A 218 -9.93 3.56 1.74
C LEU A 218 -8.81 3.30 0.74
N THR A 219 -7.75 4.12 0.70
CA THR A 219 -6.66 3.92 -0.26
C THR A 219 -5.83 2.66 0.01
N VAL A 220 -5.71 2.25 1.26
CA VAL A 220 -4.99 1.04 1.66
C VAL A 220 -5.81 -0.22 1.39
N VAL A 221 -7.11 -0.19 1.73
CA VAL A 221 -7.99 -1.36 1.64
C VAL A 221 -8.46 -1.60 0.21
N LEU A 222 -8.83 -0.55 -0.53
CA LEU A 222 -9.24 -0.63 -1.93
C LEU A 222 -8.03 -0.76 -2.87
N ARG A 223 -7.06 -1.62 -2.55
CA ARG A 223 -5.94 -1.88 -3.48
C ARG A 223 -6.40 -2.89 -4.53
N PRO A 224 -6.22 -2.63 -5.84
CA PRO A 224 -6.68 -3.53 -6.89
C PRO A 224 -5.94 -4.87 -6.79
N VAL A 225 -6.58 -5.97 -7.20
CA VAL A 225 -5.98 -7.30 -7.18
C VAL A 225 -6.28 -7.96 -8.51
N GLY A 226 -5.24 -8.42 -9.21
CA GLY A 226 -5.40 -9.17 -10.45
C GLY A 226 -6.25 -10.43 -10.27
N ASP A 227 -6.08 -11.12 -9.13
CA ASP A 227 -6.66 -12.45 -8.89
C ASP A 227 -7.13 -12.64 -7.43
N GLY A 228 -7.85 -11.66 -6.88
CA GLY A 228 -8.24 -11.67 -5.47
C GLY A 228 -9.42 -12.60 -5.16
N THR A 229 -9.16 -13.82 -4.68
CA THR A 229 -10.17 -14.56 -3.91
C THR A 229 -10.66 -13.71 -2.74
N ARG A 230 -11.95 -13.82 -2.38
CA ARG A 230 -12.60 -13.08 -1.27
C ARG A 230 -11.75 -13.07 0.02
N ASP A 231 -11.02 -14.15 0.26
CA ASP A 231 -10.16 -14.33 1.44
C ASP A 231 -9.01 -13.31 1.53
N LYS A 232 -8.40 -12.92 0.40
CA LYS A 232 -7.31 -11.92 0.40
C LYS A 232 -7.82 -10.52 0.71
N ALA A 233 -9.03 -10.18 0.26
CA ALA A 233 -9.68 -8.91 0.58
C ALA A 233 -10.03 -8.85 2.08
N TRP A 234 -10.61 -9.92 2.62
CA TRP A 234 -10.90 -10.04 4.05
C TRP A 234 -9.65 -9.96 4.93
N ALA A 235 -8.55 -10.60 4.53
CA ALA A 235 -7.29 -10.52 5.26
C ALA A 235 -6.75 -9.08 5.36
N ARG A 236 -6.93 -8.25 4.32
CA ARG A 236 -6.54 -6.83 4.36
C ARG A 236 -7.43 -6.02 5.27
N VAL A 237 -8.75 -6.19 5.16
CA VAL A 237 -9.72 -5.50 6.03
C VAL A 237 -9.41 -5.81 7.50
N LEU A 238 -9.27 -7.09 7.85
CA LEU A 238 -8.96 -7.53 9.21
C LEU A 238 -7.57 -7.08 9.66
N GLY A 239 -6.57 -7.12 8.78
CA GLY A 239 -5.21 -6.65 9.07
C GLY A 239 -5.14 -5.15 9.32
N THR A 240 -5.85 -4.34 8.53
CA THR A 240 -5.91 -2.88 8.71
C THR A 240 -6.67 -2.52 9.98
N ILE A 241 -7.83 -3.15 10.24
CA ILE A 241 -8.58 -2.96 11.48
C ILE A 241 -7.73 -3.38 12.69
N GLY A 242 -7.11 -4.55 12.64
CA GLY A 242 -6.28 -5.06 13.73
C GLY A 242 -5.05 -4.20 13.99
N GLY A 243 -4.32 -3.82 12.94
CA GLY A 243 -3.13 -2.98 13.03
C GLY A 243 -3.44 -1.58 13.54
N ALA A 244 -4.52 -0.95 13.04
CA ALA A 244 -4.96 0.36 13.52
C ALA A 244 -5.47 0.30 14.97
N THR A 245 -6.29 -0.70 15.31
CA THR A 245 -6.79 -0.88 16.68
C THR A 245 -5.62 -1.08 17.65
N ALA A 246 -4.65 -1.92 17.31
CA ALA A 246 -3.46 -2.14 18.14
C ALA A 246 -2.63 -0.86 18.29
N ALA A 247 -2.37 -0.13 17.20
CA ALA A 247 -1.61 1.12 17.23
C ALA A 247 -2.27 2.15 18.14
N VAL A 248 -3.59 2.32 18.05
CA VAL A 248 -4.31 3.31 18.84
C VAL A 248 -4.53 2.89 20.29
N VAL A 249 -4.70 1.60 20.58
CA VAL A 249 -4.75 1.10 21.95
C VAL A 249 -3.42 1.32 22.65
N VAL A 250 -2.29 1.12 21.94
CA VAL A 250 -0.95 1.20 22.51
C VAL A 250 -0.43 2.64 22.60
N ALA A 251 -0.70 3.49 21.61
CA ALA A 251 -0.12 4.83 21.50
C ALA A 251 -0.30 5.72 22.74
N PRO A 252 -1.48 5.79 23.42
CA PRO A 252 -1.67 6.63 24.60
C PRO A 252 -0.82 6.26 25.81
N TRP A 253 -0.36 5.00 25.88
CA TRP A 253 0.45 4.49 26.99
C TRP A 253 1.95 4.61 26.73
N LEU A 254 2.33 5.06 25.53
CA LEU A 254 3.71 5.14 25.12
C LEU A 254 4.22 6.58 25.17
N PRO A 255 5.39 6.82 25.79
CA PRO A 255 6.08 8.09 25.63
C PRO A 255 6.53 8.28 24.16
N PRO A 256 6.77 9.52 23.70
CA PRO A 256 7.12 9.80 22.30
C PRO A 256 8.29 8.96 21.76
N TRP A 257 9.33 8.73 22.57
CA TRP A 257 10.47 7.88 22.17
C TRP A 257 10.08 6.43 21.90
N ALA A 258 9.08 5.90 22.61
CA ALA A 258 8.59 4.54 22.42
C ALA A 258 7.71 4.43 21.17
N ILE A 259 6.97 5.49 20.79
CA ILE A 259 6.26 5.57 19.51
C ILE A 259 7.25 5.51 18.34
N TYR A 260 8.32 6.31 18.37
CA TYR A 260 9.36 6.26 17.31
C TYR A 260 10.06 4.90 17.24
N THR A 261 10.29 4.27 18.39
CA THR A 261 10.82 2.90 18.46
C THR A 261 9.87 1.90 17.81
N LEU A 262 8.57 1.98 18.11
CA LEU A 262 7.54 1.11 17.54
C LEU A 262 7.42 1.30 16.01
N VAL A 263 7.43 2.55 15.53
CA VAL A 263 7.47 2.87 14.10
C VAL A 263 8.67 2.22 13.43
N THR A 264 9.85 2.33 14.04
CA THR A 264 11.08 1.75 13.51
C THR A 264 11.01 0.22 13.48
N CYS A 265 10.46 -0.41 14.52
CA CYS A 265 10.20 -1.85 14.54
C CYS A 265 9.24 -2.28 13.43
N CYS A 266 8.16 -1.53 13.20
CA CYS A 266 7.21 -1.81 12.13
C CYS A 266 7.85 -1.66 10.75
N VAL A 267 8.64 -0.61 10.51
CA VAL A 267 9.39 -0.45 9.25
C VAL A 267 10.37 -1.61 9.04
N LEU A 268 11.09 -2.00 10.09
CA LEU A 268 12.00 -3.16 10.03
C LEU A 268 11.28 -4.44 9.66
N LEU A 269 10.14 -4.72 10.29
CA LEU A 269 9.33 -5.90 9.98
C LEU A 269 8.75 -5.82 8.57
N ALA A 270 8.27 -4.66 8.14
CA ALA A 270 7.78 -4.45 6.78
C ALA A 270 8.88 -4.73 5.74
N VAL A 271 10.10 -4.25 5.95
CA VAL A 271 11.25 -4.54 5.09
C VAL A 271 11.61 -6.02 5.14
N GLY A 272 11.61 -6.63 6.33
CA GLY A 272 11.88 -8.08 6.49
C GLY A 272 10.88 -8.94 5.72
N TYR A 273 9.60 -8.62 5.80
CA TYR A 273 8.55 -9.33 5.05
C TYR A 273 8.57 -9.01 3.55
N ALA A 274 9.03 -7.82 3.16
CA ALA A 274 9.32 -7.50 1.76
C ALA A 274 10.42 -8.42 1.19
N ILE A 275 11.51 -8.60 1.95
CA ILE A 275 12.63 -9.49 1.57
C ILE A 275 12.18 -10.96 1.48
N THR A 276 11.31 -11.41 2.40
CA THR A 276 10.75 -12.76 2.35
C THR A 276 9.59 -12.92 1.36
N LYS A 277 9.23 -11.87 0.62
CA LYS A 277 8.13 -11.85 -0.36
C LYS A 277 6.75 -12.16 0.24
N ASP A 278 6.58 -11.91 1.55
CA ASP A 278 5.31 -12.10 2.25
C ASP A 278 4.53 -10.79 2.25
N TYR A 279 3.81 -10.58 1.15
CA TYR A 279 3.11 -9.32 0.92
C TYR A 279 2.00 -9.03 1.94
N ALA A 280 1.31 -10.07 2.43
CA ALA A 280 0.24 -9.91 3.40
C ALA A 280 0.78 -9.37 4.73
N ARG A 281 1.86 -9.97 5.24
CA ARG A 281 2.51 -9.52 6.48
C ARG A 281 3.23 -8.18 6.28
N GLN A 282 3.83 -7.95 5.10
CA GLN A 282 4.43 -6.65 4.77
C GLN A 282 3.43 -5.51 4.91
N ILE A 283 2.24 -5.62 4.30
CA ILE A 283 1.20 -4.58 4.40
C ILE A 283 0.79 -4.34 5.85
N ALA A 284 0.62 -5.43 6.63
CA ALA A 284 0.23 -5.32 8.04
C ALA A 284 1.22 -4.51 8.88
N PHE A 285 2.51 -4.47 8.51
CA PHE A 285 3.54 -3.68 9.20
C PHE A 285 3.81 -2.32 8.56
N VAL A 286 3.30 -2.04 7.36
CA VAL A 286 3.33 -0.69 6.75
C VAL A 286 2.23 0.21 7.32
N THR A 287 1.08 -0.36 7.70
CA THR A 287 -0.06 0.40 8.22
C THR A 287 0.21 1.10 9.55
N PRO A 288 0.78 0.47 10.60
CA PRO A 288 0.99 1.12 11.90
C PRO A 288 1.90 2.36 11.86
N PRO A 289 3.03 2.39 11.11
CA PRO A 289 3.83 3.61 10.90
C PRO A 289 3.03 4.80 10.40
N LEU A 290 2.10 4.58 9.46
CA LEU A 290 1.22 5.65 8.97
C LEU A 290 0.40 6.22 10.13
N VAL A 291 -0.18 5.36 10.98
CA VAL A 291 -1.00 5.70 12.16
C VAL A 291 -0.22 6.43 13.24
N LEU A 292 0.99 5.95 13.53
CA LEU A 292 1.78 6.39 14.67
C LEU A 292 2.54 7.70 14.41
N LEU A 293 2.93 7.98 13.15
CA LEU A 293 3.68 9.21 12.80
C LEU A 293 2.83 10.48 12.86
N ASP A 294 1.51 10.33 12.87
CA ASP A 294 0.54 11.42 12.91
C ASP A 294 -0.03 11.61 14.33
N ALA A 295 0.75 11.31 15.38
CA ALA A 295 0.35 11.51 16.77
C ALA A 295 0.37 13.01 17.16
N SER A 296 -0.59 13.78 16.66
CA SER A 296 -0.92 15.11 17.21
C SER A 296 -1.32 14.95 18.70
N PRO A 297 -0.77 15.78 19.62
CA PRO A 297 -1.08 15.73 21.05
C PRO A 297 -2.54 16.06 21.40
N GLU A 298 -3.29 16.63 20.46
CA GLU A 298 -4.57 17.29 20.75
C GLU A 298 -5.79 16.35 20.78
N THR A 299 -5.64 15.05 20.46
CA THR A 299 -6.78 14.13 20.41
C THR A 299 -6.72 12.91 21.30
N THR A 300 -7.90 12.52 21.76
CA THR A 300 -8.11 11.23 22.41
C THR A 300 -8.01 10.13 21.37
N GLY A 301 -7.27 9.05 21.68
CA GLY A 301 -7.13 7.91 20.77
C GLY A 301 -8.48 7.33 20.29
N LEU A 302 -9.57 7.55 21.03
CA LEU A 302 -10.91 7.07 20.68
C LEU A 302 -11.44 7.66 19.36
N GLU A 303 -11.20 8.94 19.06
CA GLU A 303 -11.66 9.56 17.81
C GLU A 303 -11.00 8.92 16.58
N ARG A 304 -9.71 8.59 16.70
CA ARG A 304 -8.92 7.92 15.66
C ARG A 304 -9.39 6.49 15.42
N ILE A 305 -9.79 5.78 16.48
CA ILE A 305 -10.39 4.45 16.36
C ILE A 305 -11.70 4.55 15.59
N GLY A 306 -12.56 5.50 15.95
CA GLY A 306 -13.84 5.72 15.30
C GLY A 306 -13.69 5.97 13.80
N THR A 307 -12.83 6.90 13.41
CA THR A 307 -12.60 7.23 11.99
C THR A 307 -11.93 6.09 11.23
N THR A 308 -11.01 5.35 11.84
CA THR A 308 -10.37 4.20 11.17
C THR A 308 -11.32 3.02 11.00
N ILE A 309 -12.14 2.71 12.00
CA ILE A 309 -13.19 1.67 11.89
C ILE A 309 -14.20 2.08 10.82
N ALA A 310 -14.66 3.33 10.82
CA ALA A 310 -15.58 3.83 9.80
C ALA A 310 -14.99 3.71 8.39
N GLY A 311 -13.72 4.10 8.21
CA GLY A 311 -13.00 3.93 6.95
C GLY A 311 -12.87 2.48 6.53
N ALA A 312 -12.53 1.57 7.45
CA ALA A 312 -12.36 0.16 7.14
C ALA A 312 -13.70 -0.51 6.77
N LEU A 313 -14.78 -0.19 7.48
CA LEU A 313 -16.13 -0.68 7.17
C LEU A 313 -16.59 -0.16 5.80
N LEU A 314 -16.43 1.14 5.53
CA LEU A 314 -16.78 1.73 4.25
C LEU A 314 -15.97 1.10 3.11
N ALA A 315 -14.67 0.91 3.30
CA ALA A 315 -13.81 0.26 2.32
C ALA A 315 -14.20 -1.20 2.08
N ALA A 316 -14.57 -1.94 3.13
CA ALA A 316 -15.04 -3.31 3.00
C ALA A 316 -16.34 -3.38 2.18
N VAL A 317 -17.30 -2.49 2.43
CA VAL A 317 -18.56 -2.41 1.66
C VAL A 317 -18.27 -2.13 0.19
N ILE A 318 -17.41 -1.16 -0.12
CA ILE A 318 -17.05 -0.80 -1.50
C ILE A 318 -16.31 -1.96 -2.18
N ALA A 319 -15.37 -2.61 -1.50
CA ALA A 319 -14.63 -3.75 -2.03
C ALA A 319 -15.57 -4.94 -2.35
N LEU A 320 -16.53 -5.22 -1.47
CA LEU A 320 -17.53 -6.27 -1.68
C LEU A 320 -18.46 -5.94 -2.86
N ALA A 321 -18.90 -4.68 -2.97
CA ALA A 321 -19.72 -4.21 -4.09
C ALA A 321 -18.98 -4.33 -5.44
N LEU A 322 -17.70 -3.93 -5.47
CA LEU A 322 -16.82 -4.09 -6.64
C LEU A 322 -16.68 -5.56 -7.05
N THR A 323 -16.36 -6.43 -6.07
CA THR A 323 -16.20 -7.87 -6.32
C THR A 323 -17.49 -8.49 -6.85
N TRP A 324 -18.63 -8.09 -6.31
CA TRP A 324 -19.94 -8.53 -6.78
C TRP A 324 -20.24 -8.06 -8.21
N TRP A 325 -19.89 -6.83 -8.56
CA TRP A 325 -20.07 -6.31 -9.91
C TRP A 325 -19.18 -7.06 -10.92
N GLU A 326 -17.92 -7.29 -10.58
CA GLU A 326 -16.98 -8.05 -11.43
C GLU A 326 -17.44 -9.49 -11.68
N ASN A 327 -18.03 -10.13 -10.66
CA ASN A 327 -18.56 -11.49 -10.77
C ASN A 327 -19.85 -11.58 -11.62
N ARG A 328 -20.60 -10.48 -11.74
CA ARG A 328 -21.78 -10.43 -12.63
C ARG A 328 -21.36 -10.41 -14.10
N ASP A 329 -20.30 -9.67 -14.42
CA ASP A 329 -19.81 -9.53 -15.80
C ASP A 329 -19.08 -10.78 -16.31
N THR A 330 -18.66 -11.67 -15.41
CA THR A 330 -17.97 -12.94 -15.71
C THR A 330 -18.89 -14.17 -15.65
N ALA A 331 -20.18 -14.01 -15.37
CA ALA A 331 -21.13 -15.12 -15.44
C ALA A 331 -21.16 -15.69 -16.88
N PRO A 332 -21.07 -17.02 -17.06
CA PRO A 332 -21.06 -17.62 -18.39
C PRO A 332 -22.34 -17.23 -19.11
N LYS A 333 -22.20 -16.56 -20.25
CA LYS A 333 -23.30 -16.40 -21.20
C LYS A 333 -23.65 -17.82 -21.65
N LEU A 334 -24.73 -18.39 -21.12
CA LEU A 334 -25.34 -19.60 -21.67
C LEU A 334 -25.59 -19.30 -23.15
N SER A 335 -24.88 -20.02 -24.03
CA SER A 335 -25.18 -20.01 -25.45
C SER A 335 -26.62 -20.49 -25.61
N PRO A 336 -27.51 -19.71 -26.25
CA PRO A 336 -28.86 -20.16 -26.53
C PRO A 336 -28.78 -21.12 -27.72
N ASP A 337 -28.29 -22.34 -27.50
CA ASP A 337 -28.38 -23.48 -28.42
C ASP A 337 -27.91 -24.76 -27.68
N SER A 338 -28.86 -25.39 -26.99
CA SER A 338 -28.83 -26.80 -26.59
C SER A 338 -30.25 -27.33 -26.47
#